data_AF-C8ZID8-F1
#
_entry.id   AF-C8ZID8-F1
#
_cell.length_a   1.000
_cell.length_b   1.000
_cell.length_c   1.000
_cell.angle_alpha   90.00
_cell.angle_beta   90.00
_cell.angle_gamma   90.00
#
_symmetry.space_group_name_H-M   'P 1'
#
loop_
_entity.id
_entity.type
_entity.pdbx_description
1 polymer ?
#
loop_
_entity_poly.entity_id
_entity_poly.type
_entity_poly.pdbx_seq_one_letter_code
_entity_poly.pdbx_strand_id
1 'polypeptide(L)'
;MDFTAKIKELERELSETSDYKTLQKKTISLRSELNTLSHSLTSYEKEHFSNDIENVLKSINAKLSESKGKKRLFSFKQKNSSSAVHKNVERTELANAPAYTTTLKKHYVLEKGDSAFENLEFCTVTSTTDYSGNSALSGSLCFRNITKCVINLQRIFFQTGSIFITDCTDSIIFLRSPSDKDFQIRLRDLKNCKILIEKLSPSIDCKQVVIIENCHKCIFNASTRDHLIIQDFSNPFQSEETEDNSAFAFEDFDICNKDTMQLFRAYL
;
A
#
# COMPACT_ATOMS: atom_id res chain seq x y z
N MET A 1 -32.66 -3.14 26.59
CA MET A 1 -31.57 -2.70 27.48
C MET A 1 -30.94 -1.48 26.81
N ASP A 2 -30.83 -0.34 27.48
CA ASP A 2 -30.48 0.93 26.84
C ASP A 2 -28.95 1.15 26.87
N PHE A 3 -28.26 0.61 25.85
CA PHE A 3 -26.82 0.80 25.68
C PHE A 3 -26.47 2.27 25.46
N THR A 4 -27.35 3.05 24.84
CA THR A 4 -27.18 4.49 24.63
C THR A 4 -27.14 5.25 25.96
N ALA A 5 -27.98 4.88 26.93
CA ALA A 5 -27.92 5.48 28.27
C ALA A 5 -26.62 5.15 29.02
N LYS A 6 -26.15 3.90 28.95
CA LYS A 6 -24.89 3.47 29.58
C LYS A 6 -23.66 4.15 28.96
N ILE A 7 -23.65 4.34 27.63
CA ILE A 7 -22.56 5.03 26.93
C ILE A 7 -22.52 6.51 27.34
N LYS A 8 -23.67 7.20 27.37
CA LYS A 8 -23.75 8.60 27.83
C LYS A 8 -23.32 8.78 29.29
N GLU A 9 -23.63 7.82 30.14
CA GLU A 9 -23.17 7.83 31.54
C GLU A 9 -21.64 7.70 31.63
N LEU A 10 -21.01 6.84 30.82
CA LEU A 10 -19.55 6.71 30.75
C LEU A 10 -18.88 7.96 30.18
N GLU A 11 -19.48 8.62 29.19
CA GLU A 11 -19.00 9.89 28.64
C GLU A 11 -19.07 11.02 29.68
N ARG A 12 -20.13 11.05 30.50
CA ARG A 12 -20.23 11.99 31.61
C ARG A 12 -19.18 11.69 32.69
N GLU A 13 -19.06 10.43 33.11
CA GLU A 13 -18.04 10.01 34.08
C GLU A 13 -16.60 10.31 33.59
N LEU A 14 -16.36 10.24 32.28
CA LEU A 14 -15.08 10.60 31.65
C LEU A 14 -14.73 12.09 31.83
N SER A 15 -15.72 12.97 31.89
CA SER A 15 -15.52 14.42 32.08
C SER A 15 -15.30 14.82 33.54
N GLU A 16 -15.72 13.98 34.50
CA GLU A 16 -15.78 14.33 35.93
C GLU A 16 -14.80 13.54 36.82
N THR A 17 -14.28 12.40 36.35
CA THR A 17 -13.58 11.42 37.23
C THR A 17 -12.05 11.44 37.08
N SER A 18 -11.34 11.35 38.22
CA SER A 18 -9.87 11.21 38.27
C SER A 18 -9.38 9.76 38.23
N ASP A 19 -10.27 8.78 38.45
CA ASP A 19 -9.98 7.33 38.43
C ASP A 19 -10.30 6.66 37.08
N TYR A 20 -9.47 6.95 36.09
CA TYR A 20 -9.58 6.40 34.74
C TYR A 20 -9.38 4.88 34.66
N LYS A 21 -8.79 4.23 35.68
CA LYS A 21 -8.60 2.77 35.69
C LYS A 21 -9.91 2.03 35.96
N THR A 22 -10.71 2.54 36.88
CA THR A 22 -12.04 1.97 37.18
C THR A 22 -12.99 2.18 35.99
N LEU A 23 -12.90 3.34 35.34
CA LEU A 23 -13.68 3.64 34.13
C LEU A 23 -13.30 2.74 32.93
N GLN A 24 -12.01 2.44 32.77
CA GLN A 24 -11.54 1.48 31.76
C GLN A 24 -12.12 0.08 31.98
N LYS A 25 -12.16 -0.40 33.24
CA LYS A 25 -12.76 -1.70 33.58
C LYS A 25 -14.26 -1.73 33.31
N LYS A 26 -15.00 -0.69 33.66
CA LYS A 26 -16.44 -0.55 33.34
C LYS A 26 -16.68 -0.61 31.83
N THR A 27 -15.87 0.09 31.05
CA THR A 27 -16.00 0.15 29.58
C THR A 27 -15.67 -1.20 28.93
N ILE A 28 -14.67 -1.94 29.43
CA ILE A 28 -14.38 -3.31 28.99
C ILE A 28 -15.52 -4.27 29.36
N SER A 29 -16.13 -4.12 30.54
CA SER A 29 -17.32 -4.90 30.94
C SER A 29 -18.49 -4.66 30.00
N LEU A 30 -18.73 -3.40 29.61
CA LEU A 30 -19.79 -3.04 28.65
C LEU A 30 -19.55 -3.63 27.26
N ARG A 31 -18.29 -3.69 26.80
CA ARG A 31 -17.91 -4.37 25.55
C ARG A 31 -18.24 -5.86 25.61
N SER A 32 -17.95 -6.52 26.74
CA SER A 32 -18.27 -7.92 26.95
C SER A 32 -19.78 -8.17 26.97
N GLU A 33 -20.57 -7.28 27.59
CA GLU A 33 -22.04 -7.31 27.58
C GLU A 33 -22.62 -7.11 26.17
N LEU A 34 -22.02 -6.26 25.35
CA LEU A 34 -22.43 -6.06 23.95
C LEU A 34 -22.18 -7.33 23.11
N ASN A 35 -21.04 -8.00 23.34
CA ASN A 35 -20.70 -9.23 22.62
C ASN A 35 -21.61 -10.40 22.99
N THR A 36 -22.04 -10.52 24.26
CA THR A 36 -22.99 -11.57 24.68
C THR A 36 -24.41 -11.32 24.17
N LEU A 37 -24.81 -10.05 24.03
CA LEU A 37 -26.11 -9.65 23.48
C LEU A 37 -26.08 -9.41 21.96
N SER A 38 -24.97 -9.73 21.30
CA SER A 38 -24.80 -9.54 19.87
C SER A 38 -25.80 -10.36 19.04
N HIS A 39 -26.31 -11.49 19.53
CA HIS A 39 -27.31 -12.27 18.79
C HIS A 39 -28.70 -11.61 18.71
N SER A 40 -28.99 -10.63 19.57
CA SER A 40 -30.28 -9.94 19.64
C SER A 40 -30.28 -8.53 19.02
N LEU A 41 -29.17 -8.11 18.43
CA LEU A 41 -29.00 -6.77 17.86
C LEU A 41 -28.87 -6.85 16.33
N THR A 42 -29.35 -5.83 15.63
CA THR A 42 -29.14 -5.69 14.19
C THR A 42 -27.67 -5.39 13.87
N SER A 43 -27.22 -5.65 12.63
CA SER A 43 -25.84 -5.37 12.22
C SER A 43 -25.45 -3.90 12.41
N TYR A 44 -26.38 -2.98 12.14
CA TYR A 44 -26.19 -1.54 12.34
C TYR A 44 -25.99 -1.17 13.82
N GLU A 45 -26.83 -1.71 14.71
CA GLU A 45 -26.73 -1.42 16.15
C GLU A 45 -25.43 -1.95 16.77
N LYS A 46 -24.96 -3.12 16.31
CA LYS A 46 -23.66 -3.67 16.75
C LYS A 46 -22.50 -2.76 16.38
N GLU A 47 -22.49 -2.30 15.14
CA GLU A 47 -21.43 -1.42 14.64
C GLU A 47 -21.47 -0.07 15.35
N HIS A 48 -22.67 0.52 15.49
CA HIS A 48 -22.87 1.77 16.18
C HIS A 48 -22.39 1.71 17.64
N PHE A 49 -22.86 0.74 18.43
CA PHE A 49 -22.45 0.61 19.84
C PHE A 49 -20.98 0.19 20.00
N SER A 50 -20.43 -0.62 19.08
CA SER A 50 -19.01 -0.97 19.11
C SER A 50 -18.14 0.27 18.87
N ASN A 51 -18.47 1.08 17.87
CA ASN A 51 -17.73 2.31 17.56
C ASN A 51 -17.77 3.30 18.73
N ASP A 52 -18.93 3.47 19.36
CA ASP A 52 -19.06 4.36 20.52
C ASP A 52 -18.23 3.87 21.72
N ILE A 53 -18.26 2.57 22.03
CA ILE A 53 -17.43 1.99 23.10
C ILE A 53 -15.94 2.14 22.79
N GLU A 54 -15.51 1.96 21.54
CA GLU A 54 -14.12 2.15 21.13
C GLU A 54 -13.65 3.60 21.24
N ASN A 55 -14.52 4.56 20.89
CA ASN A 55 -14.24 5.99 21.04
C ASN A 55 -14.06 6.38 22.52
N VAL A 56 -14.91 5.84 23.41
CA VAL A 56 -14.79 6.03 24.86
C VAL A 56 -13.49 5.40 25.39
N LEU A 57 -13.15 4.17 24.97
CA LEU A 57 -11.88 3.52 25.35
C LEU A 57 -10.65 4.28 24.88
N LYS A 58 -10.67 4.81 23.65
CA LYS A 58 -9.57 5.60 23.09
C LYS A 58 -9.34 6.88 23.90
N SER A 59 -10.42 7.54 24.32
CA SER A 59 -10.37 8.75 25.14
C SER A 59 -9.86 8.47 26.56
N ILE A 60 -10.32 7.38 27.18
CA ILE A 60 -9.81 6.91 28.49
C ILE A 60 -8.32 6.57 28.41
N ASN A 61 -7.89 5.85 27.37
CA ASN A 61 -6.48 5.47 27.19
C ASN A 61 -5.59 6.70 26.96
N ALA A 62 -6.05 7.68 26.18
CA ALA A 62 -5.33 8.94 26.00
C ALA A 62 -5.12 9.67 27.35
N LYS A 63 -6.14 9.73 28.21
CA LYS A 63 -6.06 10.33 29.55
C LYS A 63 -5.16 9.54 30.51
N LEU A 64 -5.19 8.20 30.45
CA LEU A 64 -4.26 7.33 31.20
C LEU A 64 -2.79 7.51 30.74
N SER A 65 -2.57 7.76 29.45
CA SER A 65 -1.24 8.06 28.91
C SER A 65 -0.75 9.46 29.27
N GLU A 66 -1.63 10.45 29.42
CA GLU A 66 -1.31 11.77 29.96
C GLU A 66 -0.92 11.71 31.45
N SER A 67 -1.57 10.83 32.24
CA SER A 67 -1.28 10.67 33.68
C SER A 67 0.04 9.94 33.97
N LYS A 68 0.55 9.13 33.03
CA LYS A 68 1.84 8.44 33.13
C LYS A 68 2.92 9.31 32.49
N GLY A 69 3.42 10.27 33.26
CA GLY A 69 4.48 11.18 32.86
C GLY A 69 5.67 10.47 32.19
N LYS A 70 5.80 10.69 30.87
CA LYS A 70 7.02 10.96 30.09
C LYS A 70 6.64 10.82 28.61
N LYS A 71 6.35 11.96 27.97
CA LYS A 71 6.36 12.03 26.51
C LYS A 71 7.79 11.70 26.06
N ARG A 72 8.01 10.48 25.56
CA ARG A 72 9.19 10.19 24.73
C ARG A 72 9.02 11.03 23.46
N LEU A 73 9.53 12.26 23.49
CA LEU A 73 9.76 13.00 22.27
C LEU A 73 10.76 12.21 21.44
N PHE A 74 10.30 11.68 20.31
CA PHE A 74 11.19 11.33 19.23
C PHE A 74 11.91 12.62 18.80
N SER A 75 13.18 12.74 19.14
CA SER A 75 14.04 13.79 18.59
C SER A 75 14.65 13.27 17.29
N PHE A 76 14.12 13.75 16.17
CA PHE A 76 14.85 13.67 14.91
C PHE A 76 16.07 14.58 15.04
N LYS A 77 17.28 14.00 15.10
CA LYS A 77 18.52 14.77 14.94
C LYS A 77 18.62 15.19 13.47
N GLN A 78 18.08 16.36 13.17
CA GLN A 78 18.27 17.06 11.91
C GLN A 78 19.75 17.41 11.77
N LYS A 79 20.44 16.84 10.77
CA LYS A 79 21.78 17.30 10.38
C LYS A 79 21.62 18.69 9.75
N ASN A 80 22.16 19.71 10.41
CA ASN A 80 22.24 21.06 9.87
C ASN A 80 23.21 21.08 8.68
N SER A 81 22.68 21.13 7.45
CA SER A 81 23.39 21.75 6.33
C SER A 81 22.91 23.18 6.23
N SER A 82 23.77 24.11 6.58
CA SER A 82 23.58 25.56 6.50
C SER A 82 23.30 25.99 5.06
N SER A 83 22.12 26.55 4.81
CA SER A 83 21.85 27.52 3.74
C SER A 83 20.58 28.27 4.13
N ALA A 84 20.73 29.57 4.37
CA ALA A 84 19.65 30.45 4.81
C ALA A 84 18.59 30.63 3.72
N VAL A 85 17.32 30.40 4.05
CA VAL A 85 16.19 30.99 3.34
C VAL A 85 15.12 31.37 4.37
N HIS A 86 14.76 32.65 4.37
CA HIS A 86 13.82 33.28 5.27
C HIS A 86 12.43 32.63 5.22
N LYS A 87 11.82 32.47 6.39
CA LYS A 87 10.37 32.24 6.54
C LYS A 87 9.62 33.48 6.05
N ASN A 88 8.75 33.30 5.08
CA ASN A 88 7.48 34.01 5.03
C ASN A 88 6.38 32.96 4.83
N VAL A 89 5.56 32.82 5.86
CA VAL A 89 4.30 32.09 5.81
C VAL A 89 3.30 33.07 5.20
N GLU A 90 3.07 32.93 3.90
CA GLU A 90 1.88 33.46 3.26
C GLU A 90 1.06 32.30 2.71
N ARG A 91 -0.21 32.32 3.09
CA ARG A 91 -1.27 31.44 2.64
C ARG A 91 -1.52 31.75 1.16
N THR A 92 -0.77 31.13 0.27
CA THR A 92 -1.02 31.26 -1.17
C THR A 92 -2.16 30.33 -1.55
N GLU A 93 -3.20 30.97 -2.08
CA GLU A 93 -4.35 30.39 -2.77
C GLU A 93 -3.91 29.39 -3.85
N LEU A 94 -4.86 28.57 -4.31
CA LEU A 94 -4.74 27.60 -5.41
C LEU A 94 -3.94 28.18 -6.59
N ALA A 95 -2.62 28.01 -6.53
CA ALA A 95 -1.73 28.29 -7.64
C ALA A 95 -1.58 26.96 -8.38
N ASN A 96 -2.03 26.98 -9.64
CA ASN A 96 -1.90 25.91 -10.64
C ASN A 96 -0.77 24.93 -10.30
N ALA A 97 -1.13 23.67 -10.08
CA ALA A 97 -0.17 22.59 -10.01
C ALA A 97 0.82 22.74 -11.19
N PRO A 98 2.15 22.66 -10.96
CA PRO A 98 3.08 22.68 -12.06
C PRO A 98 2.66 21.59 -13.03
N ALA A 99 2.48 21.93 -14.30
CA ALA A 99 2.18 20.95 -15.34
C ALA A 99 3.25 19.85 -15.24
N TYR A 100 2.86 18.67 -14.76
CA TYR A 100 3.76 17.53 -14.65
C TYR A 100 4.30 17.28 -16.05
N THR A 101 5.61 17.45 -16.23
CA THR A 101 6.23 17.27 -17.53
C THR A 101 6.31 15.79 -17.81
N THR A 102 5.46 15.30 -18.71
CA THR A 102 5.53 13.91 -19.18
C THR A 102 6.82 13.71 -19.96
N THR A 103 7.63 12.76 -19.53
CA THR A 103 8.83 12.36 -20.27
C THR A 103 8.43 11.37 -21.36
N LEU A 104 8.87 11.65 -22.59
CA LEU A 104 8.56 10.86 -23.77
C LEU A 104 9.77 10.10 -24.29
N LYS A 105 9.56 8.84 -24.70
CA LYS A 105 10.50 8.06 -25.56
C LYS A 105 11.92 7.95 -25.01
N LYS A 106 12.06 7.84 -23.69
CA LYS A 106 13.35 7.73 -23.02
C LYS A 106 13.59 6.32 -22.50
N HIS A 107 14.87 5.91 -22.55
CA HIS A 107 15.35 4.69 -21.95
C HIS A 107 16.03 5.01 -20.63
N TYR A 108 15.52 4.45 -19.54
CA TYR A 108 16.07 4.53 -18.20
C TYR A 108 16.70 3.20 -17.83
N VAL A 109 17.81 3.30 -17.11
CA VAL A 109 18.44 2.18 -16.44
C VAL A 109 18.32 2.45 -14.95
N LEU A 110 17.70 1.53 -14.21
CA LEU A 110 17.57 1.59 -12.76
C LEU A 110 18.97 1.59 -12.14
N GLU A 111 19.26 2.62 -11.36
CA GLU A 111 20.49 2.77 -10.60
C GLU A 111 20.25 2.60 -9.10
N LYS A 112 21.33 2.42 -8.34
CA LYS A 112 21.24 2.30 -6.88
C LYS A 112 20.89 3.66 -6.27
N GLY A 113 19.78 3.70 -5.55
CA GLY A 113 19.28 4.91 -4.90
C GLY A 113 18.07 5.51 -5.61
N ASP A 114 17.77 5.05 -6.83
CA ASP A 114 16.51 5.35 -7.49
C ASP A 114 15.35 4.83 -6.65
N SER A 115 14.39 5.71 -6.40
CA SER A 115 13.22 5.42 -5.56
C SER A 115 11.90 5.63 -6.29
N ALA A 116 11.87 6.40 -7.38
CA ALA A 116 10.66 6.69 -8.12
C ALA A 116 10.91 6.96 -9.62
N PHE A 117 9.95 6.54 -10.45
CA PHE A 117 9.82 6.89 -11.86
C PHE A 117 8.40 7.40 -12.09
N GLU A 118 8.26 8.65 -12.55
CA GLU A 118 6.96 9.31 -12.64
C GLU A 118 6.76 9.99 -13.98
N ASN A 119 5.49 10.03 -14.44
CA ASN A 119 5.07 10.75 -15.65
C ASN A 119 5.83 10.30 -16.89
N LEU A 120 5.84 8.99 -17.16
CA LEU A 120 6.54 8.40 -18.29
C LEU A 120 5.55 7.95 -19.36
N GLU A 121 5.83 8.29 -20.62
CA GLU A 121 5.06 7.81 -21.76
C GLU A 121 5.98 7.34 -22.90
N PHE A 122 5.69 6.18 -23.51
CA PHE A 122 6.56 5.53 -24.51
C PHE A 122 8.00 5.29 -24.05
N CYS A 123 8.21 5.14 -22.75
CA CYS A 123 9.54 4.97 -22.17
C CYS A 123 9.83 3.50 -21.83
N THR A 124 11.10 3.20 -21.56
CA THR A 124 11.50 1.92 -20.96
C THR A 124 12.28 2.15 -19.68
N VAL A 125 12.08 1.30 -18.67
CA VAL A 125 12.88 1.27 -17.45
C VAL A 125 13.45 -0.13 -17.30
N THR A 126 14.77 -0.29 -17.33
CA THR A 126 15.45 -1.59 -17.27
C THR A 126 16.39 -1.68 -16.07
N SER A 127 16.67 -2.87 -15.57
CA SER A 127 17.72 -3.06 -14.55
C SER A 127 19.07 -3.41 -15.19
N THR A 128 20.18 -2.91 -14.64
CA THR A 128 21.54 -3.33 -15.06
C THR A 128 21.79 -4.81 -14.79
N THR A 129 22.48 -5.51 -15.70
CA THR A 129 22.95 -6.88 -15.49
C THR A 129 24.24 -6.94 -14.65
N ASP A 130 25.07 -5.91 -14.70
CA ASP A 130 26.51 -5.98 -14.36
C ASP A 130 26.86 -5.57 -12.91
N TYR A 131 25.87 -5.54 -12.01
CA TYR A 131 26.13 -5.09 -10.65
C TYR A 131 26.74 -6.21 -9.77
N SER A 132 27.98 -6.01 -9.34
CA SER A 132 28.72 -6.88 -8.40
C SER A 132 28.66 -6.39 -6.95
N GLY A 133 27.94 -5.30 -6.66
CA GLY A 133 27.85 -4.76 -5.32
C GLY A 133 26.81 -5.47 -4.44
N ASN A 134 26.93 -5.27 -3.12
CA ASN A 134 25.92 -5.76 -2.18
C ASN A 134 24.58 -5.05 -2.41
N SER A 135 23.49 -5.83 -2.49
CA SER A 135 22.12 -5.33 -2.45
C SER A 135 21.87 -4.64 -1.10
N ALA A 136 21.06 -3.58 -1.10
CA ALA A 136 20.57 -3.00 0.14
C ALA A 136 19.71 -4.03 0.89
N LEU A 137 19.71 -3.96 2.23
CA LEU A 137 18.86 -4.85 3.03
C LEU A 137 17.38 -4.53 2.83
N SER A 138 17.02 -3.25 2.69
CA SER A 138 15.64 -2.79 2.52
C SER A 138 15.55 -1.67 1.48
N GLY A 139 14.42 -1.56 0.78
CA GLY A 139 14.18 -0.50 -0.20
C GLY A 139 12.71 -0.33 -0.59
N SER A 140 12.45 0.75 -1.33
CA SER A 140 11.13 1.02 -1.91
C SER A 140 11.33 1.60 -3.30
N LEU A 141 10.56 1.12 -4.26
CA LEU A 141 10.58 1.62 -5.64
C LEU A 141 9.16 1.91 -6.10
N CYS A 142 8.94 3.13 -6.60
CA CYS A 142 7.64 3.62 -7.02
C CYS A 142 7.61 3.89 -8.53
N PHE A 143 6.52 3.51 -9.18
CA PHE A 143 6.18 3.90 -10.54
C PHE A 143 4.81 4.58 -10.50
N ARG A 144 4.71 5.81 -11.02
CA ARG A 144 3.47 6.60 -10.96
C ARG A 144 3.18 7.29 -12.29
N ASN A 145 1.93 7.24 -12.74
CA ASN A 145 1.50 7.88 -14.00
C ASN A 145 2.36 7.42 -15.18
N ILE A 146 2.22 6.14 -15.53
CA ILE A 146 3.00 5.44 -16.54
C ILE A 146 2.08 5.01 -17.68
N THR A 147 2.36 5.43 -18.91
CA THR A 147 1.51 5.09 -20.06
C THR A 147 2.36 4.50 -21.18
N LYS A 148 1.94 3.38 -21.76
CA LYS A 148 2.64 2.75 -22.91
C LYS A 148 4.14 2.61 -22.68
N CYS A 149 4.52 2.06 -21.53
CA CYS A 149 5.93 1.85 -21.18
C CYS A 149 6.26 0.37 -21.00
N VAL A 150 7.56 0.06 -21.06
CA VAL A 150 8.09 -1.24 -20.65
C VAL A 150 8.90 -1.06 -19.38
N ILE A 151 8.43 -1.63 -18.27
CA ILE A 151 9.18 -1.76 -17.02
C ILE A 151 9.74 -3.18 -17.00
N ASN A 152 11.06 -3.36 -17.15
CA ASN A 152 11.72 -4.66 -17.19
C ASN A 152 12.87 -4.73 -16.17
N LEU A 153 12.50 -5.07 -14.93
CA LEU A 153 13.42 -5.16 -13.80
C LEU A 153 13.74 -6.63 -13.53
N GLN A 154 14.73 -7.16 -14.23
CA GLN A 154 15.27 -8.50 -13.99
C GLN A 154 16.14 -8.57 -12.71
N ARG A 155 16.50 -7.41 -12.16
CA ARG A 155 17.24 -7.28 -10.90
C ARG A 155 16.79 -6.05 -10.12
N ILE A 156 16.61 -6.23 -8.81
CA ILE A 156 16.23 -5.18 -7.85
C ILE A 156 17.33 -5.02 -6.81
N PHE A 157 17.63 -3.78 -6.40
CA PHE A 157 18.76 -3.46 -5.53
C PHE A 157 18.48 -3.58 -4.03
N PHE A 158 17.39 -4.23 -3.62
CA PHE A 158 17.04 -4.46 -2.23
C PHE A 158 16.45 -5.86 -1.99
N GLN A 159 16.71 -6.43 -0.82
CA GLN A 159 16.26 -7.78 -0.44
C GLN A 159 14.84 -7.79 0.15
N THR A 160 14.53 -6.83 1.02
CA THR A 160 13.22 -6.63 1.63
C THR A 160 12.63 -5.29 1.24
N GLY A 161 11.31 -5.14 1.33
CA GLY A 161 10.65 -3.87 1.09
C GLY A 161 9.54 -3.97 0.05
N SER A 162 9.41 -2.98 -0.82
CA SER A 162 8.21 -2.90 -1.66
C SER A 162 8.40 -2.25 -3.03
N ILE A 163 7.64 -2.73 -4.00
CA ILE A 163 7.44 -2.08 -5.29
C ILE A 163 5.99 -1.62 -5.37
N PHE A 164 5.81 -0.34 -5.66
CA PHE A 164 4.50 0.27 -5.90
C PHE A 164 4.41 0.69 -7.36
N ILE A 165 3.36 0.26 -8.05
CA ILE A 165 3.02 0.73 -9.39
C ILE A 165 1.61 1.30 -9.31
N THR A 166 1.46 2.59 -9.54
CA THR A 166 0.17 3.30 -9.47
C THR A 166 -0.10 4.04 -10.76
N ASP A 167 -1.35 4.03 -11.22
CA ASP A 167 -1.79 4.77 -12.41
C ASP A 167 -0.95 4.40 -13.63
N CYS A 168 -1.12 3.15 -14.08
CA CYS A 168 -0.29 2.56 -15.12
C CYS A 168 -1.16 1.92 -16.20
N THR A 169 -1.07 2.43 -17.42
CA THR A 169 -1.97 2.09 -18.53
C THR A 169 -1.21 1.58 -19.74
N ASP A 170 -1.76 0.57 -20.42
CA ASP A 170 -1.25 0.00 -21.67
C ASP A 170 0.23 -0.35 -21.61
N SER A 171 0.72 -0.86 -20.48
CA SER A 171 2.16 -1.05 -20.24
C SER A 171 2.53 -2.52 -20.00
N ILE A 172 3.82 -2.84 -20.18
CA ILE A 172 4.38 -4.17 -19.92
C ILE A 172 5.27 -4.09 -18.69
N ILE A 173 5.04 -4.98 -17.72
CA ILE A 173 5.68 -4.97 -16.40
C ILE A 173 6.30 -6.33 -16.13
N PHE A 174 7.63 -6.42 -16.22
CA PHE A 174 8.43 -7.60 -15.93
C PHE A 174 9.24 -7.34 -14.67
N LEU A 175 8.99 -8.11 -13.62
CA LEU A 175 9.69 -8.01 -12.35
C LEU A 175 10.27 -9.36 -11.98
N ARG A 176 11.54 -9.39 -11.56
CA ARG A 176 12.13 -10.54 -10.90
C ARG A 176 12.40 -10.20 -9.45
N SER A 177 11.51 -10.62 -8.55
CA SER A 177 11.57 -10.29 -7.13
C SER A 177 12.27 -11.36 -6.30
N PRO A 178 12.91 -10.98 -5.17
CA PRO A 178 13.31 -11.95 -4.17
C PRO A 178 12.07 -12.61 -3.54
N SER A 179 12.15 -13.93 -3.33
CA SER A 179 11.08 -14.72 -2.67
C SER A 179 11.21 -14.58 -1.15
N ASP A 180 10.88 -13.41 -0.61
CA ASP A 180 10.91 -13.13 0.82
C ASP A 180 9.53 -12.66 1.30
N LYS A 181 9.12 -13.07 2.51
CA LYS A 181 7.87 -12.64 3.14
C LYS A 181 7.83 -11.13 3.35
N ASP A 182 8.99 -10.51 3.48
CA ASP A 182 9.14 -9.07 3.69
C ASP A 182 9.23 -8.27 2.38
N PHE A 183 9.01 -8.92 1.21
CA PHE A 183 8.96 -8.25 -0.10
C PHE A 183 7.53 -8.18 -0.65
N GLN A 184 7.02 -6.96 -0.86
CA GLN A 184 5.65 -6.72 -1.30
C GLN A 184 5.60 -6.06 -2.68
N ILE A 185 4.71 -6.53 -3.55
CA ILE A 185 4.39 -5.86 -4.82
C ILE A 185 2.96 -5.35 -4.71
N ARG A 186 2.77 -4.05 -4.92
CA ARG A 186 1.46 -3.41 -4.87
C ARG A 186 1.16 -2.70 -6.19
N LEU A 187 0.05 -3.07 -6.81
CA LEU A 187 -0.39 -2.57 -8.10
C LEU A 187 -1.73 -1.86 -7.88
N ARG A 188 -1.82 -0.58 -8.23
CA ARG A 188 -3.05 0.20 -8.05
C ARG A 188 -3.40 0.99 -9.30
N ASP A 189 -4.66 1.02 -9.68
CA ASP A 189 -5.13 1.77 -10.87
C ASP A 189 -4.40 1.34 -12.16
N LEU A 190 -4.18 0.03 -12.35
CA LEU A 190 -3.60 -0.50 -13.58
C LEU A 190 -4.70 -0.77 -14.62
N LYS A 191 -4.44 -0.46 -15.89
CA LYS A 191 -5.38 -0.72 -16.97
C LYS A 191 -4.69 -1.30 -18.20
N ASN A 192 -5.19 -2.45 -18.68
CA ASN A 192 -4.69 -3.11 -19.91
C ASN A 192 -3.17 -3.38 -19.88
N CYS A 193 -2.65 -3.75 -18.71
CA CYS A 193 -1.22 -4.04 -18.53
C CYS A 193 -0.93 -5.53 -18.64
N LYS A 194 0.21 -5.88 -19.25
CA LYS A 194 0.74 -7.26 -19.26
C LYS A 194 1.84 -7.40 -18.21
N ILE A 195 1.74 -8.42 -17.35
CA ILE A 195 2.50 -8.51 -16.12
C ILE A 195 3.16 -9.89 -16.02
N LEU A 196 4.47 -9.92 -15.81
CA LEU A 196 5.25 -11.11 -15.51
C LEU A 196 6.02 -10.88 -14.21
N ILE A 197 5.75 -11.66 -13.18
CA ILE A 197 6.45 -11.59 -11.88
C ILE A 197 7.12 -12.93 -11.62
N GLU A 198 8.44 -12.95 -11.75
CA GLU A 198 9.28 -14.11 -11.52
C GLU A 198 9.98 -14.05 -10.17
N LYS A 199 10.30 -15.23 -9.64
CA LYS A 199 11.11 -15.37 -8.44
C LYS A 199 12.59 -15.40 -8.79
N LEU A 200 13.43 -14.76 -7.97
CA LEU A 200 14.88 -14.87 -8.09
C LEU A 200 15.36 -16.30 -7.75
N SER A 201 14.81 -16.86 -6.67
CA SER A 201 15.09 -18.23 -6.20
C SER A 201 13.79 -19.03 -6.05
N PRO A 202 13.70 -20.22 -6.68
CA PRO A 202 12.55 -21.10 -6.57
C PRO A 202 12.63 -21.90 -5.26
N SER A 203 12.51 -21.24 -4.10
CA SER A 203 12.12 -21.98 -2.91
C SER A 203 10.68 -22.46 -3.12
N ILE A 204 10.49 -23.78 -3.06
CA ILE A 204 9.23 -24.44 -3.42
C ILE A 204 8.08 -23.97 -2.51
N ASP A 205 8.39 -23.55 -1.28
CA ASP A 205 7.40 -23.37 -0.22
C ASP A 205 6.92 -21.92 0.00
N CYS A 206 7.37 -20.93 -0.79
CA CYS A 206 6.97 -19.54 -0.59
C CYS A 206 6.42 -18.91 -1.88
N LYS A 207 5.13 -18.59 -1.91
CA LYS A 207 4.50 -17.81 -2.98
C LYS A 207 4.71 -16.31 -2.78
N GLN A 208 4.91 -15.57 -3.88
CA GLN A 208 5.00 -14.11 -3.84
C GLN A 208 3.59 -13.54 -3.74
N VAL A 209 3.34 -12.71 -2.72
CA VAL A 209 2.07 -11.99 -2.58
C VAL A 209 2.12 -10.74 -3.46
N VAL A 210 1.10 -10.55 -4.27
CA VAL A 210 0.87 -9.35 -5.09
C VAL A 210 -0.47 -8.76 -4.69
N ILE A 211 -0.44 -7.52 -4.22
CA ILE A 211 -1.64 -6.79 -3.82
C ILE A 211 -2.10 -5.97 -5.02
N ILE A 212 -3.37 -6.09 -5.40
CA ILE A 212 -3.97 -5.30 -6.47
C ILE A 212 -5.14 -4.47 -5.94
N GLU A 213 -5.35 -3.29 -6.51
CA GLU A 213 -6.44 -2.38 -6.16
C GLU A 213 -6.87 -1.57 -7.40
N ASN A 214 -8.15 -1.60 -7.74
CA ASN A 214 -8.73 -0.88 -8.87
C ASN A 214 -8.06 -1.18 -10.23
N CYS A 215 -7.60 -2.43 -10.42
CA CYS A 215 -7.01 -2.89 -11.67
C CYS A 215 -8.10 -3.31 -12.66
N HIS A 216 -7.84 -3.20 -13.97
CA HIS A 216 -8.80 -3.54 -15.01
C HIS A 216 -8.12 -4.12 -16.25
N LYS A 217 -8.60 -5.26 -16.74
CA LYS A 217 -8.08 -5.95 -17.94
C LYS A 217 -6.57 -6.20 -17.87
N CYS A 218 -6.03 -6.45 -16.68
CA CYS A 218 -4.63 -6.81 -16.53
C CYS A 218 -4.42 -8.29 -16.87
N ILE A 219 -3.34 -8.61 -17.56
CA ILE A 219 -2.99 -9.99 -17.90
C ILE A 219 -1.72 -10.35 -17.14
N PHE A 220 -1.85 -11.25 -16.16
CA PHE A 220 -0.69 -11.92 -15.57
C PHE A 220 -0.30 -13.09 -16.44
N ASN A 221 0.99 -13.28 -16.68
CA ASN A 221 1.45 -14.40 -17.49
C ASN A 221 1.10 -15.74 -16.82
N ALA A 222 0.48 -16.66 -17.57
CA ALA A 222 0.01 -17.94 -17.06
C ALA A 222 1.12 -18.76 -16.36
N SER A 223 2.37 -18.67 -16.83
CA SER A 223 3.53 -19.35 -16.22
C SER A 223 3.79 -18.96 -14.76
N THR A 224 3.26 -17.83 -14.28
CA THR A 224 3.46 -17.35 -12.90
C THR A 224 2.35 -17.76 -11.94
N ARG A 225 1.26 -18.35 -12.45
CA ARG A 225 0.03 -18.66 -11.69
C ARG A 225 0.30 -19.45 -10.41
N ASP A 226 1.13 -20.47 -10.48
CA ASP A 226 1.39 -21.37 -9.35
C ASP A 226 2.28 -20.75 -8.27
N HIS A 227 2.91 -19.61 -8.57
CA HIS A 227 3.92 -18.99 -7.73
C HIS A 227 3.48 -17.66 -7.12
N LEU A 228 2.34 -17.11 -7.56
CA LEU A 228 1.77 -15.87 -7.06
C LEU A 228 0.54 -16.14 -6.17
N ILE A 229 0.33 -15.27 -5.20
CA ILE A 229 -0.94 -15.09 -4.50
C ILE A 229 -1.38 -13.66 -4.78
N ILE A 230 -2.47 -13.49 -5.53
CA ILE A 230 -3.04 -12.18 -5.81
C ILE A 230 -4.10 -11.87 -4.75
N GLN A 231 -3.92 -10.76 -4.05
CA GLN A 231 -4.90 -10.22 -3.09
C GLN A 231 -5.55 -8.99 -3.70
N ASP A 232 -6.83 -9.10 -4.04
CA ASP A 232 -7.59 -8.03 -4.67
C ASP A 232 -8.36 -7.20 -3.63
N PHE A 233 -8.06 -5.91 -3.58
CA PHE A 233 -8.70 -4.91 -2.72
C PHE A 233 -9.57 -3.93 -3.52
N SER A 234 -9.87 -4.21 -4.79
CA SER A 234 -10.69 -3.33 -5.65
C SER A 234 -12.13 -3.20 -5.14
N ASN A 235 -12.65 -4.21 -4.44
CA ASN A 235 -13.95 -4.12 -3.79
C ASN A 235 -13.93 -4.80 -2.40
N PRO A 236 -13.57 -4.06 -1.34
CA PRO A 236 -13.47 -4.62 0.01
C PRO A 236 -14.84 -4.97 0.62
N PHE A 237 -15.95 -4.65 -0.06
CA PHE A 237 -17.32 -4.84 0.42
C PHE A 237 -18.17 -5.80 -0.44
N GLN A 238 -17.60 -6.41 -1.49
CA GLN A 238 -18.35 -7.35 -2.33
C GLN A 238 -18.50 -8.69 -1.61
N SER A 239 -19.74 -9.01 -1.25
CA SER A 239 -20.16 -10.37 -0.91
C SER A 239 -19.83 -11.33 -2.05
N GLU A 240 -19.42 -12.55 -1.73
CA GLU A 240 -18.75 -13.58 -2.53
C GLU A 240 -19.38 -14.01 -3.90
N GLU A 241 -20.36 -13.31 -4.46
CA GLU A 241 -21.16 -13.79 -5.60
C GLU A 241 -21.42 -12.75 -6.73
N THR A 242 -20.39 -12.06 -7.22
CA THR A 242 -20.48 -11.46 -8.57
C THR A 242 -19.30 -11.90 -9.44
N GLU A 243 -19.60 -12.79 -10.39
CA GLU A 243 -18.68 -13.61 -11.19
C GLU A 243 -17.92 -12.89 -12.32
N ASP A 244 -17.87 -11.56 -12.38
CA ASP A 244 -17.12 -10.85 -13.42
C ASP A 244 -15.97 -10.03 -12.80
N ASN A 245 -14.99 -10.74 -12.26
CA ASN A 245 -13.79 -10.13 -11.71
C ASN A 245 -12.87 -9.69 -12.86
N SER A 246 -13.27 -8.61 -13.55
CA SER A 246 -12.59 -8.05 -14.73
C SER A 246 -11.23 -7.39 -14.42
N ALA A 247 -10.77 -7.47 -13.18
CA ALA A 247 -9.55 -6.84 -12.73
C ALA A 247 -8.31 -7.44 -13.42
N PHE A 248 -8.25 -8.78 -13.48
CA PHE A 248 -7.15 -9.48 -14.11
C PHE A 248 -7.52 -10.90 -14.59
N ALA A 249 -6.72 -11.42 -15.52
CA ALA A 249 -6.74 -12.81 -15.95
C ALA A 249 -5.30 -13.39 -15.96
N PHE A 250 -5.20 -14.71 -15.89
CA PHE A 250 -3.95 -15.43 -16.17
C PHE A 250 -4.01 -15.97 -17.60
N GLU A 251 -3.22 -15.40 -18.50
CA GLU A 251 -3.17 -15.81 -19.91
C GLU A 251 -1.71 -15.85 -20.39
N ASP A 252 -1.47 -16.61 -21.46
CA ASP A 252 -0.19 -16.60 -22.14
C ASP A 252 -0.05 -15.34 -23.01
N PHE A 253 1.14 -14.77 -23.00
CA PHE A 253 1.54 -13.75 -23.96
C PHE A 253 3.03 -13.92 -24.26
N ASP A 254 3.46 -13.50 -25.45
CA ASP A 254 4.86 -13.58 -25.85
C ASP A 254 5.71 -12.71 -24.92
N ILE A 255 6.66 -13.35 -24.23
CA ILE A 255 7.59 -12.67 -23.33
C ILE A 255 8.82 -12.12 -24.06
N CYS A 256 8.93 -12.36 -25.37
CA CYS A 256 10.00 -11.90 -26.25
C CYS A 256 11.40 -12.11 -25.67
N ASN A 257 11.66 -13.29 -25.09
CA ASN A 257 12.89 -13.64 -24.36
C ASN A 257 13.29 -12.62 -23.27
N LYS A 258 12.33 -11.87 -22.75
CA LYS A 258 12.50 -10.79 -21.76
C LYS A 258 13.38 -9.64 -22.29
N ASP A 259 13.49 -9.51 -23.61
CA ASP A 259 14.17 -8.38 -24.25
C ASP A 259 13.25 -7.16 -24.26
N THR A 260 13.71 -6.07 -23.64
CA THR A 260 12.93 -4.85 -23.48
C THR A 260 12.48 -4.26 -24.82
N MET A 261 13.32 -4.29 -25.85
CA MET A 261 13.02 -3.65 -27.13
C MET A 261 12.10 -4.51 -27.98
N GLN A 262 12.20 -5.83 -27.90
CA GLN A 262 11.25 -6.73 -28.54
C GLN A 262 9.87 -6.62 -27.89
N LEU A 263 9.80 -6.57 -26.56
CA LEU A 263 8.55 -6.31 -25.83
C LEU A 263 7.92 -4.98 -26.23
N PHE A 264 8.73 -3.92 -26.31
CA PHE A 264 8.25 -2.61 -26.74
C PHE A 264 7.63 -2.70 -28.14
N ARG A 265 8.33 -3.29 -29.12
CA ARG A 265 7.84 -3.41 -30.50
C ARG A 265 6.63 -4.32 -30.66
N ALA A 266 6.51 -5.36 -29.84
CA ALA A 266 5.42 -6.34 -29.93
C ALA A 266 4.09 -5.77 -29.41
N TYR A 267 4.13 -4.83 -28.48
CA TYR A 267 2.95 -4.41 -27.72
C TYR A 267 2.67 -2.91 -27.70
N LEU A 268 3.60 -2.04 -28.12
CA LEU A 268 3.51 -0.57 -28.05
C LEU A 268 3.91 0.10 -29.37
#